data_AF-A0A0T6BH08-F1
#
_entry.id   AF-A0A0T6BH08-F1
#
_cell.length_a   1.000
_cell.length_b   1.000
_cell.length_c   1.000
_cell.angle_alpha   90.00
_cell.angle_beta   90.00
_cell.angle_gamma   90.00
#
_symmetry.space_group_name_H-M   'P 1'
#
loop_
_entity.id
_entity.type
_entity.pdbx_description
1 polymer ?
#
loop_
_entity_poly.entity_id
_entity_poly.type
_entity_poly.pdbx_seq_one_letter_code
_entity_poly.pdbx_strand_id
1 'polypeptide(L)'
;MLTACLADGMIPEENQKLRRIMRKAFSISESTFGKQDGLVKELVNYVIDILGPVYVEMEKNINQVRQIVDYEEELFKSIRSTSLSEWSKIVQHEPLLADLEVLEMPGLVAAYKDIKNNNVREVSSQFSFKLYDTYGLDEDAINKLTGALNIIFDENVLRKTLDHMKGVSRMIDNDRKDELIKEIRKRDIKPTPDHYKYKYVKKDKTYIFNSMSAKVTQLIRNNQFVDTVEPDTDCGVIFDKTSFYHEAGGQISDKGHAVNNLGVFQIDTIENINGVLLHQGRFKSNNKLALGDKMVLKVDEMSRLSNMRNHTATHLLNAALKILKAATCQKSSKVNSKYLNLDVGIFGSKLTMNDLRLLEDEINRVIKAGLDVKISEIDSQELLMLDNVTLIPGEIYPDTGIRLVDIAGSSFLSR
;
A
#
# COMPACT_ATOMS: atom_id res chain seq x y z
N MET A 1 14.20 13.45 -16.62
CA MET A 1 13.44 13.40 -15.34
C MET A 1 12.19 12.54 -15.45
N LEU A 2 11.18 12.89 -16.27
CA LEU A 2 9.97 12.07 -16.43
C LEU A 2 10.28 10.59 -16.75
N THR A 3 11.13 10.36 -17.76
CA THR A 3 11.59 9.01 -18.13
C THR A 3 12.21 8.26 -16.96
N ALA A 4 13.10 8.90 -16.20
CA ALA A 4 13.77 8.28 -15.06
C ALA A 4 12.77 7.91 -13.96
N CYS A 5 11.92 8.86 -13.53
CA CYS A 5 10.92 8.59 -12.49
C CYS A 5 9.98 7.44 -12.88
N LEU A 6 9.49 7.43 -14.12
CA LEU A 6 8.60 6.38 -14.61
C LEU A 6 9.33 5.03 -14.76
N ALA A 7 10.59 5.04 -15.20
CA ALA A 7 11.41 3.84 -15.31
C ALA A 7 11.74 3.23 -13.94
N ASP A 8 11.91 4.06 -12.91
CA ASP A 8 12.09 3.67 -11.51
C ASP A 8 10.78 3.17 -10.86
N GLY A 9 9.68 3.13 -11.61
CA GLY A 9 8.39 2.65 -11.14
C GLY A 9 7.57 3.68 -10.37
N MET A 10 7.92 4.98 -10.40
CA MET A 10 7.04 6.02 -9.87
C MET A 10 5.82 6.20 -10.76
N ILE A 11 4.68 6.49 -10.14
CA ILE A 11 3.39 6.49 -10.83
C ILE A 11 2.66 7.81 -10.64
N PRO A 12 2.14 8.44 -11.72
CA PRO A 12 1.46 9.73 -11.63
C PRO A 12 0.23 9.72 -10.69
N GLU A 13 -0.48 8.60 -10.58
CA GLU A 13 -1.60 8.43 -9.64
C GLU A 13 -1.21 8.56 -8.17
N GLU A 14 -0.05 8.05 -7.80
CA GLU A 14 0.44 8.03 -6.42
C GLU A 14 1.32 9.26 -6.12
N ASN A 15 1.84 9.91 -7.15
CA ASN A 15 2.71 11.07 -7.03
C ASN A 15 2.18 12.28 -7.82
N GLN A 16 1.47 13.16 -7.10
CA GLN A 16 0.88 14.38 -7.68
C GLN A 16 1.91 15.33 -8.30
N LYS A 17 3.15 15.37 -7.76
CA LYS A 17 4.22 16.21 -8.34
C LYS A 17 4.63 15.69 -9.71
N LEU A 18 4.81 14.38 -9.85
CA LEU A 18 5.13 13.73 -11.13
C LEU A 18 4.02 14.00 -12.16
N ARG A 19 2.76 13.80 -11.78
CA ARG A 19 1.59 14.08 -12.63
C ARG A 19 1.57 15.53 -13.10
N ARG A 20 1.80 16.51 -12.22
CA ARG A 20 1.82 17.93 -12.58
C ARG A 20 2.90 18.24 -13.61
N ILE A 21 4.10 17.69 -13.42
CA ILE A 21 5.22 17.88 -14.36
C ILE A 21 4.89 17.26 -15.72
N MET A 22 4.28 16.07 -15.75
CA MET A 22 3.85 15.44 -17.01
C MET A 22 2.85 16.32 -17.75
N ARG A 23 1.85 16.86 -17.05
CA ARG A 23 0.83 17.73 -17.64
C ARG A 23 1.39 19.05 -18.14
N LYS A 24 2.34 19.63 -17.40
CA LYS A 24 3.10 20.79 -17.84
C LYS A 24 3.86 20.49 -19.14
N ALA A 25 4.48 19.31 -19.24
CA ALA A 25 5.16 18.89 -20.47
C ALA A 25 4.19 18.75 -21.66
N PHE A 26 3.00 18.15 -21.47
CA PHE A 26 1.96 18.09 -22.49
C PHE A 26 1.49 19.49 -22.90
N SER A 27 1.24 20.38 -21.92
CA SER A 27 0.84 21.76 -22.20
C SER A 27 1.89 22.53 -23.00
N ILE A 28 3.19 22.39 -22.67
CA ILE A 28 4.29 23.02 -23.40
C ILE A 28 4.41 22.43 -24.83
N SER A 29 4.28 21.11 -24.99
CA SER A 29 4.26 20.45 -26.30
C SER A 29 3.25 21.11 -27.24
N GLU A 30 2.05 21.36 -26.74
CA GLU A 30 0.99 21.94 -27.54
C GLU A 30 1.16 23.45 -27.75
N SER A 31 1.34 24.21 -26.66
CA SER A 31 1.32 25.68 -26.67
C SER A 31 2.55 26.28 -27.33
N THR A 32 3.72 25.67 -27.13
CA THR A 32 5.00 26.21 -27.59
C THR A 32 5.45 25.56 -28.89
N PHE A 33 5.32 24.23 -28.99
CA PHE A 33 5.81 23.47 -30.15
C PHE A 33 4.72 23.11 -31.16
N GLY A 34 3.45 23.42 -30.89
CA GLY A 34 2.34 23.17 -31.81
C GLY A 34 2.06 21.67 -32.03
N LYS A 35 2.63 20.79 -31.21
CA LYS A 35 2.47 19.34 -31.30
C LYS A 35 1.38 18.89 -30.36
N GLN A 36 0.23 18.51 -30.94
CA GLN A 36 -0.95 18.07 -30.20
C GLN A 36 -0.71 16.75 -29.46
N ASP A 37 0.00 15.82 -30.10
CA ASP A 37 0.12 14.44 -29.62
C ASP A 37 1.55 13.92 -29.77
N GLY A 38 1.96 13.04 -28.85
CA GLY A 38 3.10 12.13 -29.04
C GLY A 38 4.49 12.74 -28.85
N LEU A 39 4.64 14.08 -28.77
CA LEU A 39 5.97 14.70 -28.60
C LEU A 39 6.65 14.23 -27.32
N VAL A 40 5.93 14.17 -26.19
CA VAL A 40 6.51 13.72 -24.91
C VAL A 40 6.93 12.25 -24.99
N LYS A 41 6.15 11.41 -25.67
CA LYS A 41 6.50 10.00 -25.93
C LYS A 41 7.72 9.87 -26.83
N GLU A 42 7.84 10.71 -27.87
CA GLU A 42 9.02 10.76 -28.73
C GLU A 42 10.26 11.17 -27.93
N LEU A 43 10.16 12.20 -27.10
CA LEU A 43 11.25 12.65 -26.23
C LEU A 43 11.67 11.57 -25.23
N VAL A 44 10.72 10.78 -24.71
CA VAL A 44 11.05 9.61 -23.87
C VAL A 44 11.98 8.66 -24.62
N ASN A 45 11.73 8.39 -25.90
CA ASN A 45 12.59 7.51 -26.71
C ASN A 45 14.00 8.08 -26.81
N TYR A 46 14.14 9.37 -27.15
CA TYR A 46 15.44 10.02 -27.26
C TYR A 46 16.20 10.04 -25.93
N VAL A 47 15.50 10.24 -24.80
CA VAL A 47 16.14 10.18 -23.47
C VAL A 47 16.67 8.78 -23.20
N ILE A 48 15.94 7.73 -23.57
CA ILE A 48 16.38 6.35 -23.42
C ILE A 48 17.55 6.04 -24.36
N ASP A 49 17.55 6.53 -25.60
CA ASP A 49 18.67 6.33 -26.52
C ASP A 49 19.98 6.94 -25.99
N ILE A 50 19.89 8.05 -25.25
CA ILE A 50 21.06 8.76 -24.68
C ILE A 50 21.49 8.16 -23.34
N LEU A 51 20.54 7.89 -22.44
CA LEU A 51 20.81 7.53 -21.04
C LEU A 51 20.66 6.03 -20.77
N GLY A 52 19.89 5.31 -21.58
CA GLY A 52 19.62 3.88 -21.45
C GLY A 52 20.86 3.00 -21.35
N PRO A 53 21.95 3.25 -22.10
CA PRO A 53 23.19 2.48 -21.95
C PRO A 53 23.84 2.58 -20.57
N VAL A 54 23.58 3.66 -19.83
CA VAL A 54 24.08 3.88 -18.46
C VAL A 54 23.05 3.41 -17.43
N TYR A 55 21.77 3.67 -17.70
CA TYR A 55 20.62 3.39 -16.84
C TYR A 55 19.76 2.30 -17.47
N VAL A 56 20.20 1.05 -17.30
CA VAL A 56 19.65 -0.14 -17.98
C VAL A 56 18.15 -0.33 -17.70
N GLU A 57 17.67 0.08 -16.52
CA GLU A 57 16.27 0.09 -16.13
C GLU A 57 15.39 0.91 -17.10
N MET A 58 15.92 1.98 -17.70
CA MET A 58 15.18 2.80 -18.66
C MET A 58 14.92 2.04 -19.97
N GLU A 59 15.89 1.25 -20.44
CA GLU A 59 15.71 0.38 -21.61
C GLU A 59 14.74 -0.76 -21.31
N LYS A 60 14.88 -1.39 -20.14
CA LYS A 60 14.01 -2.50 -19.71
C LYS A 60 12.55 -2.07 -19.60
N ASN A 61 12.28 -0.91 -19.01
CA ASN A 61 10.93 -0.45 -18.68
C ASN A 61 10.30 0.45 -19.75
N ILE A 62 10.93 0.63 -20.92
CA ILE A 62 10.48 1.56 -21.97
C ILE A 62 9.01 1.38 -22.36
N ASN A 63 8.53 0.14 -22.47
CA ASN A 63 7.16 -0.14 -22.87
C ASN A 63 6.15 0.34 -21.82
N GLN A 64 6.48 0.14 -20.54
CA GLN A 64 5.68 0.64 -19.42
C GLN A 64 5.67 2.17 -19.41
N VAL A 65 6.85 2.80 -19.51
CA VAL A 65 6.97 4.27 -19.54
C VAL A 65 6.15 4.85 -20.69
N ARG A 66 6.26 4.31 -21.90
CA ARG A 66 5.48 4.74 -23.07
C ARG A 66 3.97 4.62 -22.82
N GLN A 67 3.51 3.50 -22.26
CA GLN A 67 2.09 3.29 -21.98
C GLN A 67 1.56 4.27 -20.93
N ILE A 68 2.32 4.54 -19.87
CA ILE A 68 1.93 5.53 -18.85
C ILE A 68 1.84 6.92 -19.47
N VAL A 69 2.81 7.31 -20.30
CA VAL A 69 2.82 8.60 -20.98
C VAL A 69 1.64 8.74 -21.93
N ASP A 70 1.38 7.73 -22.79
CA ASP A 70 0.23 7.73 -23.70
C ASP A 70 -1.09 7.86 -22.91
N TYR A 71 -1.23 7.07 -21.84
CA TYR A 71 -2.44 7.07 -21.01
C TYR A 71 -2.68 8.44 -20.35
N GLU A 72 -1.65 9.04 -19.76
CA GLU A 72 -1.77 10.36 -19.13
C GLU A 72 -1.97 11.48 -20.16
N GLU A 73 -1.43 11.36 -21.38
CA GLU A 73 -1.66 12.33 -22.47
C GLU A 73 -3.12 12.28 -22.94
N GLU A 74 -3.69 11.09 -23.14
CA GLU A 74 -5.12 10.91 -23.46
C GLU A 74 -6.03 11.40 -22.34
N LEU A 75 -5.69 11.08 -21.08
CA LEU A 75 -6.41 11.58 -19.93
C LEU A 75 -6.36 13.12 -19.88
N PHE A 76 -5.19 13.71 -20.12
CA PHE A 76 -5.00 15.16 -20.17
C PHE A 76 -5.87 15.80 -21.26
N LYS A 77 -5.94 15.23 -22.47
CA LYS A 77 -6.82 15.73 -23.54
C LYS A 77 -8.30 15.71 -23.15
N SER A 78 -8.76 14.61 -22.56
CA SER A 78 -10.16 14.46 -22.13
C SER A 78 -10.56 15.45 -21.03
N ILE A 79 -9.64 15.67 -20.07
CA ILE A 79 -9.81 16.67 -19.02
C ILE A 79 -9.79 18.06 -19.65
N ARG A 80 -8.85 18.35 -20.55
CA ARG A 80 -8.72 19.64 -21.20
C ARG A 80 -9.98 20.05 -21.96
N SER A 81 -10.53 19.17 -22.82
CA SER A 81 -11.72 19.49 -23.61
C SER A 81 -12.92 19.86 -22.72
N THR A 82 -13.03 19.22 -21.57
CA THR A 82 -14.12 19.44 -20.61
C THR A 82 -13.84 20.65 -19.72
N SER A 83 -12.69 20.67 -19.06
CA SER A 83 -12.30 21.68 -18.08
C SER A 83 -12.05 23.05 -18.70
N LEU A 84 -11.49 23.17 -19.91
CA LEU A 84 -11.30 24.49 -20.54
C LEU A 84 -12.62 25.19 -20.88
N SER A 85 -13.59 24.42 -21.39
CA SER A 85 -14.92 24.93 -21.72
C SER A 85 -15.63 25.43 -20.46
N GLU A 86 -15.55 24.66 -19.37
CA GLU A 86 -16.13 25.06 -18.09
C GLU A 86 -15.37 26.22 -17.44
N TRP A 87 -14.03 26.20 -17.47
CA TRP A 87 -13.20 27.23 -16.88
C TRP A 87 -13.37 28.58 -17.59
N SER A 88 -13.50 28.57 -18.91
CA SER A 88 -13.78 29.80 -19.67
C SER A 88 -15.08 30.47 -19.23
N LYS A 89 -16.13 29.69 -18.92
CA LYS A 89 -17.38 30.22 -18.36
C LYS A 89 -17.19 30.76 -16.94
N ILE A 90 -16.38 30.09 -16.12
CA ILE A 90 -16.07 30.53 -14.76
C ILE A 90 -15.29 31.86 -14.78
N VAL A 91 -14.23 31.95 -15.58
CA VAL A 91 -13.39 33.15 -15.70
C VAL A 91 -14.17 34.35 -16.25
N GLN A 92 -15.17 34.13 -17.11
CA GLN A 92 -16.08 35.21 -17.54
C GLN A 92 -16.87 35.83 -16.38
N HIS A 93 -17.24 35.04 -15.39
CA HIS A 93 -17.94 35.51 -14.19
C HIS A 93 -16.98 35.98 -13.08
N GLU A 94 -15.77 35.43 -13.04
CA GLU A 94 -14.77 35.69 -12.00
C GLU A 94 -13.40 35.96 -12.65
N PRO A 95 -13.15 37.18 -13.18
CA PRO A 95 -11.94 37.48 -13.95
C PRO A 95 -10.62 37.31 -13.18
N LEU A 96 -10.66 37.42 -11.85
CA LEU A 96 -9.50 37.22 -10.98
C LEU A 96 -8.95 35.78 -11.00
N LEU A 97 -9.71 34.82 -11.55
CA LEU A 97 -9.28 33.44 -11.73
C LEU A 97 -8.54 33.20 -13.05
N ALA A 98 -8.40 34.19 -13.92
CA ALA A 98 -7.76 34.04 -15.23
C ALA A 98 -6.29 33.58 -15.13
N ASP A 99 -5.60 33.99 -14.07
CA ASP A 99 -4.17 33.68 -13.85
C ASP A 99 -3.92 32.24 -13.35
N LEU A 100 -4.98 31.47 -13.07
CA LEU A 100 -4.86 30.08 -12.64
C LEU A 100 -4.80 29.13 -13.85
N GLU A 101 -3.76 28.31 -13.88
CA GLU A 101 -3.52 27.33 -14.94
C GLU A 101 -4.33 26.04 -14.72
N VAL A 102 -5.60 26.05 -15.15
CA VAL A 102 -6.53 24.91 -15.04
C VAL A 102 -6.01 23.60 -15.67
N LEU A 103 -5.13 23.69 -16.66
CA LEU A 103 -4.52 22.52 -17.31
C LEU A 103 -3.49 21.82 -16.42
N GLU A 104 -2.77 22.58 -15.60
CA GLU A 104 -1.87 22.01 -14.59
C GLU A 104 -2.65 21.50 -13.36
N MET A 105 -3.93 21.88 -13.22
CA MET A 105 -4.76 21.68 -12.02
C MET A 105 -6.16 21.12 -12.36
N PRO A 106 -6.30 19.80 -12.63
CA PRO A 106 -7.55 19.21 -13.11
C PRO A 106 -8.74 19.40 -12.16
N GLY A 107 -8.50 19.38 -10.86
CA GLY A 107 -9.56 19.52 -9.86
C GLY A 107 -10.00 20.95 -9.62
N LEU A 108 -9.41 21.95 -10.30
CA LEU A 108 -9.71 23.36 -10.06
C LEU A 108 -11.16 23.71 -10.37
N VAL A 109 -11.72 23.17 -11.46
CA VAL A 109 -13.13 23.37 -11.83
C VAL A 109 -14.07 22.74 -10.79
N ALA A 110 -13.76 21.52 -10.36
CA ALA A 110 -14.56 20.80 -9.36
C ALA A 110 -14.48 21.49 -7.99
N ALA A 111 -13.29 21.91 -7.57
CA ALA A 111 -13.05 22.68 -6.37
C ALA A 111 -13.83 24.00 -6.37
N TYR A 112 -13.77 24.76 -7.46
CA TYR A 112 -14.54 26.00 -7.61
C TYR A 112 -16.05 25.76 -7.47
N LYS A 113 -16.58 24.75 -8.18
CA LYS A 113 -18.01 24.40 -8.10
C LYS A 113 -18.41 24.01 -6.68
N ASP A 114 -17.59 23.23 -5.99
CA ASP A 114 -17.85 22.78 -4.61
C ASP A 114 -17.82 23.95 -3.62
N ILE A 115 -16.87 24.88 -3.79
CA ILE A 115 -16.81 26.14 -3.03
C ILE A 115 -18.08 26.97 -3.21
N LYS A 116 -18.51 27.17 -4.47
CA LYS A 116 -19.70 27.99 -4.78
C LYS A 116 -20.99 27.31 -4.32
N ASN A 117 -21.15 26.01 -4.56
CA ASN A 117 -22.35 25.26 -4.17
C ASN A 117 -22.55 25.23 -2.65
N ASN A 118 -21.46 25.15 -1.88
CA ASN A 118 -21.52 25.17 -0.41
C ASN A 118 -21.42 26.58 0.18
N ASN A 119 -21.34 27.63 -0.64
CA ASN A 119 -21.17 29.03 -0.22
C ASN A 119 -20.04 29.22 0.81
N VAL A 120 -18.89 28.58 0.56
CA VAL A 120 -17.75 28.57 1.49
C VAL A 120 -17.16 29.98 1.56
N ARG A 121 -17.15 30.57 2.76
CA ARG A 121 -16.53 31.87 3.06
C ARG A 121 -15.20 31.75 3.80
N GLU A 122 -15.01 30.64 4.49
CA GLU A 122 -13.79 30.27 5.20
C GLU A 122 -13.53 28.79 4.94
N VAL A 123 -12.30 28.47 4.51
CA VAL A 123 -11.89 27.10 4.26
C VAL A 123 -11.56 26.43 5.59
N SER A 124 -12.44 25.52 6.02
CA SER A 124 -12.17 24.68 7.19
C SER A 124 -11.03 23.68 6.93
N SER A 125 -10.44 23.13 8.00
CA SER A 125 -9.40 22.09 7.90
C SER A 125 -9.86 20.88 7.07
N GLN A 126 -11.09 20.43 7.25
CA GLN A 126 -11.64 19.30 6.48
C GLN A 126 -11.80 19.65 5.00
N PHE A 127 -12.21 20.88 4.71
CA PHE A 127 -12.40 21.32 3.33
C PHE A 127 -11.07 21.58 2.63
N SER A 128 -10.06 22.16 3.30
CA SER A 128 -8.70 22.30 2.74
C SER A 128 -8.08 20.95 2.41
N PHE A 129 -8.28 19.94 3.26
CA PHE A 129 -7.88 18.57 2.97
C PHE A 129 -8.59 18.01 1.73
N LYS A 130 -9.91 18.22 1.60
CA LYS A 130 -10.66 17.82 0.39
C LYS A 130 -10.11 18.48 -0.87
N LEU A 131 -9.77 19.77 -0.81
CA LEU A 131 -9.15 20.49 -1.93
C LEU A 131 -7.82 19.86 -2.35
N TYR A 132 -7.02 19.44 -1.38
CA TYR A 132 -5.71 18.81 -1.62
C TYR A 132 -5.82 17.35 -2.09
N ASP A 133 -6.52 16.51 -1.33
CA ASP A 133 -6.57 15.06 -1.51
C ASP A 133 -7.53 14.65 -2.63
N THR A 134 -8.75 15.17 -2.61
CA THR A 134 -9.79 14.81 -3.58
C THR A 134 -9.62 15.53 -4.90
N TYR A 135 -9.34 16.85 -4.87
CA TYR A 135 -9.20 17.65 -6.08
C TYR A 135 -7.74 17.81 -6.55
N GLY A 136 -6.76 17.34 -5.78
CA GLY A 136 -5.35 17.33 -6.19
C GLY A 136 -4.71 18.72 -6.27
N LEU A 137 -5.29 19.73 -5.61
CA LEU A 137 -4.75 21.09 -5.62
C LEU A 137 -3.60 21.18 -4.61
N ASP A 138 -2.44 21.67 -5.05
CA ASP A 138 -1.35 21.95 -4.13
C ASP A 138 -1.61 23.21 -3.28
N GLU A 139 -0.74 23.46 -2.31
CA GLU A 139 -0.85 24.59 -1.39
C GLU A 139 -0.90 25.94 -2.13
N ASP A 140 -0.09 26.12 -3.17
CA ASP A 140 -0.06 27.34 -3.99
C ASP A 140 -1.36 27.53 -4.80
N ALA A 141 -1.87 26.44 -5.38
CA ALA A 141 -3.14 26.43 -6.10
C ALA A 141 -4.32 26.78 -5.20
N ILE A 142 -4.38 26.19 -4.00
CA ILE A 142 -5.43 26.47 -3.02
C ILE A 142 -5.36 27.95 -2.63
N ASN A 143 -4.17 28.45 -2.30
CA ASN A 143 -3.96 29.86 -1.96
C ASN A 143 -4.43 30.82 -3.05
N LYS A 144 -4.04 30.58 -4.29
CA LYS A 144 -4.43 31.43 -5.42
C LYS A 144 -5.94 31.38 -5.66
N LEU A 145 -6.56 30.19 -5.57
CA LEU A 145 -8.00 30.02 -5.72
C LEU A 145 -8.77 30.74 -4.61
N THR A 146 -8.39 30.57 -3.34
CA THR A 146 -9.07 31.21 -2.21
C THR A 146 -8.84 32.71 -2.21
N GLY A 147 -7.63 33.16 -2.55
CA GLY A 147 -7.30 34.57 -2.68
C GLY A 147 -8.13 35.27 -3.76
N ALA A 148 -8.23 34.68 -4.95
CA ALA A 148 -9.04 35.21 -6.04
C ALA A 148 -10.54 35.27 -5.71
N LEU A 149 -11.02 34.36 -4.86
CA LEU A 149 -12.43 34.31 -4.41
C LEU A 149 -12.72 35.09 -3.12
N ASN A 150 -11.72 35.75 -2.54
CA ASN A 150 -11.81 36.42 -1.23
C ASN A 150 -12.31 35.49 -0.10
N ILE A 151 -11.87 34.23 -0.12
CA ILE A 151 -12.20 33.22 0.89
C ILE A 151 -11.08 33.20 1.93
N ILE A 152 -11.45 33.17 3.21
CA ILE A 152 -10.49 33.09 4.31
C ILE A 152 -9.83 31.71 4.28
N PHE A 153 -8.50 31.68 4.17
CA PHE A 153 -7.71 30.46 4.17
C PHE A 153 -6.43 30.68 4.97
N ASP A 154 -6.12 29.74 5.88
CA ASP A 154 -4.88 29.73 6.66
C ASP A 154 -3.99 28.57 6.20
N GLU A 155 -2.89 28.90 5.53
CA GLU A 155 -1.88 27.95 5.08
C GLU A 155 -1.33 27.07 6.21
N ASN A 156 -1.16 27.63 7.42
CA ASN A 156 -0.64 26.89 8.56
C ASN A 156 -1.65 25.84 9.03
N VAL A 157 -2.95 26.12 8.89
CA VAL A 157 -4.00 25.13 9.16
C VAL A 157 -3.95 24.01 8.12
N LEU A 158 -3.75 24.30 6.83
CA LEU A 158 -3.56 23.24 5.83
C LEU A 158 -2.33 22.40 6.14
N ARG A 159 -1.15 23.00 6.39
CA ARG A 159 0.07 22.24 6.71
C ARG A 159 -0.11 21.36 7.95
N LYS A 160 -0.64 21.93 9.03
CA LYS A 160 -0.98 21.14 10.24
C LYS A 160 -1.99 20.04 9.94
N THR A 161 -2.98 20.30 9.09
CA THR A 161 -3.98 19.29 8.71
C THR A 161 -3.39 18.19 7.83
N LEU A 162 -2.48 18.51 6.91
CA LEU A 162 -1.77 17.52 6.09
C LEU A 162 -0.80 16.70 6.94
N ASP A 163 -0.09 17.33 7.87
CA ASP A 163 0.79 16.63 8.83
C ASP A 163 -0.03 15.76 9.77
N HIS A 164 -1.15 16.29 10.27
CA HIS A 164 -2.10 15.55 11.07
C HIS A 164 -2.68 14.39 10.27
N MET A 165 -3.21 14.57 9.05
CA MET A 165 -3.85 13.52 8.22
C MET A 165 -2.88 12.46 7.70
N LYS A 166 -1.64 12.82 7.37
CA LYS A 166 -0.55 11.85 7.18
C LYS A 166 -0.39 10.97 8.44
N GLY A 167 -0.71 11.51 9.62
CA GLY A 167 -0.92 10.79 10.87
C GLY A 167 -2.34 10.24 11.13
N VAL A 168 -3.45 10.82 10.64
CA VAL A 168 -4.83 10.51 11.11
C VAL A 168 -5.44 9.28 10.49
N SER A 169 -5.15 8.96 9.22
CA SER A 169 -5.51 7.64 8.66
C SER A 169 -4.88 6.49 9.48
N ARG A 170 -3.91 6.85 10.31
CA ARG A 170 -3.20 6.06 11.30
C ARG A 170 -3.68 6.31 12.77
N MET A 171 -4.25 7.45 13.17
CA MET A 171 -4.32 7.92 14.59
C MET A 171 -5.35 7.28 15.53
N ILE A 172 -6.57 6.90 15.14
CA ILE A 172 -7.52 6.40 16.17
C ILE A 172 -7.06 5.04 16.74
N ASP A 173 -6.36 4.27 15.91
CA ASP A 173 -5.66 3.05 16.32
C ASP A 173 -4.22 3.35 16.79
N ASN A 174 -3.54 4.34 16.19
CA ASN A 174 -2.16 4.68 16.56
C ASN A 174 -2.00 5.49 17.85
N ASP A 175 -2.94 6.32 18.31
CA ASP A 175 -2.77 7.03 19.60
C ASP A 175 -2.71 6.01 20.75
N ARG A 176 -3.58 4.98 20.68
CA ARG A 176 -3.57 3.84 21.60
C ARG A 176 -2.30 2.99 21.44
N LYS A 177 -1.84 2.76 20.20
CA LYS A 177 -0.57 2.06 19.97
C LYS A 177 0.63 2.88 20.41
N ASP A 178 0.62 4.19 20.29
CA ASP A 178 1.70 5.09 20.67
C ASP A 178 1.86 5.13 22.18
N GLU A 179 0.75 5.15 22.93
CA GLU A 179 0.77 4.92 24.38
C GLU A 179 1.33 3.55 24.73
N LEU A 180 0.89 2.49 24.04
CA LEU A 180 1.38 1.15 24.28
C LEU A 180 2.88 1.00 23.91
N ILE A 181 3.35 1.64 22.84
CA ILE A 181 4.76 1.71 22.43
C ILE A 181 5.58 2.43 23.50
N LYS A 182 5.09 3.55 24.04
CA LYS A 182 5.75 4.29 25.13
C LYS A 182 5.91 3.40 26.37
N GLU A 183 4.85 2.70 26.77
CA GLU A 183 4.92 1.78 27.91
C GLU A 183 5.78 0.54 27.64
N ILE A 184 5.76 -0.01 26.42
CA ILE A 184 6.66 -1.10 25.98
C ILE A 184 8.12 -0.69 26.13
N ARG A 185 8.48 0.52 25.68
CA ARG A 185 9.84 1.06 25.79
C ARG A 185 10.22 1.32 27.24
N LYS A 186 9.32 1.90 28.03
CA LYS A 186 9.54 2.18 29.47
C LYS A 186 9.77 0.91 30.28
N ARG A 187 9.13 -0.19 29.91
CA ARG A 187 9.26 -1.51 30.55
C ARG A 187 10.38 -2.37 29.96
N ASP A 188 11.12 -1.88 28.97
CA ASP A 188 12.17 -2.61 28.25
C ASP A 188 11.70 -3.99 27.73
N ILE A 189 10.48 -4.04 27.19
CA ILE A 189 9.94 -5.28 26.62
C ILE A 189 10.64 -5.55 25.29
N LYS A 190 11.36 -6.67 25.23
CA LYS A 190 12.13 -7.07 24.04
C LYS A 190 11.22 -7.54 22.91
N PRO A 191 11.64 -7.37 21.64
CA PRO A 191 10.94 -7.94 20.49
C PRO A 191 10.67 -9.43 20.64
N THR A 192 9.49 -9.88 20.23
CA THR A 192 9.08 -11.28 20.32
C THR A 192 9.70 -12.07 19.16
N PRO A 193 10.59 -13.05 19.41
CA PRO A 193 11.13 -13.90 18.36
C PRO A 193 10.03 -14.73 17.70
N ASP A 194 9.80 -14.51 16.41
CA ASP A 194 8.69 -15.13 15.66
C ASP A 194 9.14 -15.94 14.43
N HIS A 195 10.45 -16.11 14.22
CA HIS A 195 11.01 -16.90 13.11
C HIS A 195 10.50 -18.36 13.08
N TYR A 196 9.93 -18.85 14.19
CA TYR A 196 9.28 -20.16 14.28
C TYR A 196 8.05 -20.28 13.37
N LYS A 197 7.43 -19.18 12.95
CA LYS A 197 6.29 -19.19 12.01
C LYS A 197 6.66 -19.80 10.65
N TYR A 198 7.94 -19.82 10.31
CA TYR A 198 8.48 -20.45 9.10
C TYR A 198 8.94 -21.90 9.30
N LYS A 199 8.89 -22.42 10.54
CA LYS A 199 9.32 -23.78 10.87
C LYS A 199 8.12 -24.73 10.87
N TYR A 200 7.77 -25.23 9.69
CA TYR A 200 6.76 -26.27 9.50
C TYR A 200 7.30 -27.37 8.59
N VAL A 201 6.70 -28.56 8.65
CA VAL A 201 7.11 -29.71 7.83
C VAL A 201 6.12 -29.87 6.69
N LYS A 202 6.62 -29.87 5.45
CA LYS A 202 5.85 -30.30 4.28
C LYS A 202 6.09 -31.80 4.07
N LYS A 203 5.04 -32.61 4.24
CA LYS A 203 5.06 -34.05 3.93
C LYS A 203 4.07 -34.32 2.80
N ASP A 204 4.59 -34.67 1.63
CA ASP A 204 3.82 -34.81 0.40
C ASP A 204 3.00 -33.53 0.08
N LYS A 205 1.67 -33.62 0.13
CA LYS A 205 0.72 -32.52 -0.09
C LYS A 205 0.16 -31.92 1.20
N THR A 206 0.73 -32.28 2.35
CA THR A 206 0.27 -31.85 3.68
C THR A 206 1.31 -30.99 4.38
N TYR A 207 0.83 -30.04 5.17
CA TYR A 207 1.65 -29.15 6.00
C TYR A 207 1.37 -29.47 7.46
N ILE A 208 2.43 -29.64 8.24
CA ILE A 208 2.34 -29.95 9.67
C ILE A 208 2.92 -28.75 10.44
N PHE A 209 2.08 -28.11 11.25
CA PHE A 209 2.45 -26.97 12.08
C PHE A 209 2.64 -27.43 13.53
N ASN A 210 3.88 -27.51 13.99
CA ASN A 210 4.15 -28.01 15.33
C ASN A 210 3.71 -27.01 16.40
N SER A 211 3.05 -27.50 17.44
CA SER A 211 2.79 -26.73 18.65
C SER A 211 4.09 -26.37 19.36
N MET A 212 4.13 -25.23 20.05
CA MET A 212 5.31 -24.81 20.80
C MET A 212 4.96 -24.36 22.23
N SER A 213 5.84 -24.65 23.18
CA SER A 213 5.72 -24.09 24.53
C SER A 213 6.33 -22.70 24.58
N ALA A 214 5.57 -21.74 25.11
CA ALA A 214 5.96 -20.35 25.31
C ALA A 214 5.53 -19.86 26.70
N LYS A 215 6.25 -18.87 27.23
CA LYS A 215 6.01 -18.26 28.54
C LYS A 215 5.29 -16.93 28.35
N VAL A 216 4.26 -16.68 29.14
CA VAL A 216 3.58 -15.37 29.24
C VAL A 216 4.56 -14.37 29.85
N THR A 217 4.97 -13.36 29.08
CA THR A 217 5.89 -12.32 29.55
C THR A 217 5.16 -11.07 29.99
N GLN A 218 4.04 -10.74 29.36
CA GLN A 218 3.20 -9.59 29.70
C GLN A 218 1.73 -9.91 29.44
N LEU A 219 0.85 -9.30 30.23
CA LEU A 219 -0.59 -9.34 30.06
C LEU A 219 -1.11 -7.90 29.96
N ILE A 220 -2.05 -7.68 29.06
CA ILE A 220 -2.65 -6.37 28.79
C ILE A 220 -4.17 -6.52 28.84
N ARG A 221 -4.83 -5.63 29.57
CA ARG A 221 -6.29 -5.51 29.62
C ARG A 221 -6.67 -4.04 29.56
N ASN A 222 -7.64 -3.69 28.72
CA ASN A 222 -8.06 -2.29 28.52
C ASN A 222 -6.87 -1.35 28.24
N ASN A 223 -5.92 -1.80 27.41
CA ASN A 223 -4.67 -1.11 27.07
C ASN A 223 -3.73 -0.80 28.25
N GLN A 224 -3.95 -1.43 29.40
CA GLN A 224 -3.08 -1.33 30.55
C GLN A 224 -2.44 -2.69 30.83
N PHE A 225 -1.16 -2.66 31.18
CA PHE A 225 -0.49 -3.88 31.59
C PHE A 225 -0.95 -4.30 32.99
N VAL A 226 -1.16 -5.60 33.16
CA VAL A 226 -1.63 -6.22 34.40
C VAL A 226 -0.77 -7.44 34.72
N ASP A 227 -0.76 -7.85 35.99
CA ASP A 227 -0.01 -9.04 36.42
C ASP A 227 -0.82 -10.33 36.28
N THR A 228 -2.15 -10.22 36.24
CA THR A 228 -3.07 -11.36 36.11
C THR A 228 -4.29 -11.01 35.26
N VAL A 229 -4.87 -12.03 34.63
CA VAL A 229 -6.15 -11.97 33.90
C VAL A 229 -7.12 -12.97 34.54
N GLU A 230 -8.32 -12.49 34.84
CA GLU A 230 -9.41 -13.30 35.39
C GLU A 230 -10.02 -14.24 34.33
N PRO A 231 -10.67 -15.34 34.75
CA PRO A 231 -11.57 -16.14 33.94
C PRO A 231 -12.44 -15.35 32.95
N ASP A 232 -12.65 -15.94 31.77
CA ASP A 232 -13.59 -15.51 30.73
C ASP A 232 -13.47 -14.04 30.29
N THR A 233 -12.25 -13.52 30.35
CA THR A 233 -11.95 -12.11 30.10
C THR A 233 -11.19 -11.93 28.78
N ASP A 234 -11.55 -10.88 28.04
CA ASP A 234 -10.79 -10.42 26.87
C ASP A 234 -9.48 -9.75 27.31
N CYS A 235 -8.38 -10.16 26.72
CA CYS A 235 -7.05 -9.67 27.06
C CYS A 235 -6.08 -9.79 25.88
N GLY A 236 -4.97 -9.06 26.01
CA GLY A 236 -3.77 -9.21 25.19
C GLY A 236 -2.69 -9.97 25.96
N VAL A 237 -2.01 -10.88 25.28
CA VAL A 237 -0.92 -11.69 25.84
C VAL A 237 0.32 -11.51 24.97
N ILE A 238 1.45 -11.19 25.59
CA ILE A 238 2.76 -11.22 24.94
C ILE A 238 3.49 -12.45 25.46
N PHE A 239 4.01 -13.26 24.54
CA PHE A 239 4.81 -14.43 24.83
C PHE A 239 6.30 -14.16 24.60
N ASP A 240 7.16 -14.96 25.23
CA ASP A 240 8.61 -14.92 25.03
C ASP A 240 9.05 -15.32 23.61
N LYS A 241 8.21 -16.04 22.87
CA LYS A 241 8.37 -16.44 21.46
C LYS A 241 7.03 -16.95 20.92
N THR A 242 6.86 -16.96 19.59
CA THR A 242 5.62 -17.46 18.96
C THR A 242 5.88 -18.07 17.57
N SER A 243 5.01 -19.00 17.15
CA SER A 243 4.96 -19.58 15.80
C SER A 243 3.80 -19.02 14.97
N PHE A 244 3.02 -18.12 15.55
CA PHE A 244 1.95 -17.45 14.85
C PHE A 244 2.51 -16.33 13.95
N TYR A 245 1.88 -16.14 12.80
CA TYR A 245 2.08 -15.06 11.88
C TYR A 245 1.22 -13.88 12.32
N HIS A 246 1.85 -12.71 12.50
CA HIS A 246 1.14 -11.45 12.77
C HIS A 246 0.68 -10.84 11.45
N GLU A 247 -0.26 -9.90 11.49
CA GLU A 247 -0.74 -9.23 10.29
C GLU A 247 0.39 -8.45 9.59
N ALA A 248 0.73 -8.83 8.36
CA ALA A 248 1.84 -8.25 7.60
C ALA A 248 1.72 -8.58 6.11
N GLY A 249 2.19 -7.66 5.24
CA GLY A 249 2.24 -7.87 3.78
C GLY A 249 0.87 -8.13 3.17
N GLY A 250 -0.18 -7.46 3.66
CA GLY A 250 -1.57 -7.64 3.25
C GLY A 250 -2.26 -8.90 3.79
N GLN A 251 -1.54 -9.82 4.43
CA GLN A 251 -2.12 -11.02 5.03
C GLN A 251 -2.54 -10.78 6.48
N ILE A 252 -3.77 -11.17 6.83
CA ILE A 252 -4.23 -11.14 8.22
C ILE A 252 -3.38 -12.04 9.13
N SER A 253 -3.40 -11.73 10.42
CA SER A 253 -2.81 -12.58 11.45
C SER A 253 -3.47 -13.95 11.53
N ASP A 254 -2.73 -14.91 12.09
CA ASP A 254 -3.29 -16.21 12.41
C ASP A 254 -4.26 -16.17 13.58
N LYS A 255 -5.08 -17.23 13.60
CA LYS A 255 -5.94 -17.60 14.70
C LYS A 255 -5.45 -18.90 15.33
N GLY A 256 -5.91 -19.19 16.53
CA GLY A 256 -5.59 -20.43 17.21
C GLY A 256 -5.85 -20.35 18.70
N HIS A 257 -5.05 -21.09 19.47
CA HIS A 257 -5.17 -21.09 20.92
C HIS A 257 -3.84 -21.36 21.63
N ALA A 258 -3.71 -20.81 22.83
CA ALA A 258 -2.70 -21.18 23.81
C ALA A 258 -3.36 -21.97 24.94
N VAL A 259 -2.82 -23.13 25.30
CA VAL A 259 -3.46 -24.05 26.27
C VAL A 259 -2.49 -24.45 27.37
N ASN A 260 -2.99 -24.53 28.58
CA ASN A 260 -2.30 -25.15 29.72
C ASN A 260 -3.33 -25.83 30.64
N ASN A 261 -2.90 -26.24 31.84
CA ASN A 261 -3.77 -26.79 32.88
C ASN A 261 -4.74 -25.77 33.49
N LEU A 262 -4.51 -24.47 33.31
CA LEU A 262 -5.38 -23.42 33.82
C LEU A 262 -6.59 -23.24 32.89
N GLY A 263 -6.37 -23.19 31.57
CA GLY A 263 -7.45 -23.03 30.59
C GLY A 263 -6.96 -22.83 29.16
N VAL A 264 -7.81 -22.20 28.34
CA VAL A 264 -7.60 -21.98 26.91
C VAL A 264 -7.66 -20.48 26.61
N PHE A 265 -6.55 -19.88 26.21
CA PHE A 265 -6.54 -18.56 25.61
C PHE A 265 -6.81 -18.70 24.11
N GLN A 266 -8.02 -18.32 23.67
CA GLN A 266 -8.38 -18.26 22.27
C GLN A 266 -7.75 -17.00 21.65
N ILE A 267 -6.96 -17.17 20.60
CA ILE A 267 -6.27 -16.09 19.90
C ILE A 267 -7.05 -15.77 18.63
N ASP A 268 -7.54 -14.53 18.53
CA ASP A 268 -8.37 -14.07 17.42
C ASP A 268 -7.61 -13.18 16.44
N THR A 269 -6.68 -12.35 16.96
CA THR A 269 -5.82 -11.44 16.18
C THR A 269 -4.45 -11.32 16.82
N ILE A 270 -3.44 -11.01 15.99
CA ILE A 270 -2.07 -10.76 16.44
C ILE A 270 -1.54 -9.53 15.76
N GLU A 271 -1.05 -8.62 16.59
CA GLU A 271 -0.55 -7.32 16.17
C GLU A 271 0.93 -7.19 16.49
N ASN A 272 1.68 -6.58 15.57
CA ASN A 272 3.09 -6.24 15.77
C ASN A 272 3.22 -4.79 16.24
N ILE A 273 3.68 -4.61 17.47
CA ILE A 273 3.88 -3.31 18.10
C ILE A 273 5.38 -3.12 18.32
N ASN A 274 6.05 -2.51 17.33
CA ASN A 274 7.49 -2.23 17.37
C ASN A 274 8.35 -3.49 17.65
N GLY A 275 8.01 -4.62 17.01
CA GLY A 275 8.68 -5.91 17.17
C GLY A 275 8.13 -6.79 18.30
N VAL A 276 7.25 -6.25 19.15
CA VAL A 276 6.57 -7.02 20.20
C VAL A 276 5.24 -7.53 19.67
N LEU A 277 5.00 -8.84 19.78
CA LEU A 277 3.79 -9.45 19.22
C LEU A 277 2.71 -9.61 20.29
N LEU A 278 1.65 -8.80 20.15
CA LEU A 278 0.49 -8.81 21.01
C LEU A 278 -0.56 -9.79 20.46
N HIS A 279 -0.81 -10.87 21.20
CA HIS A 279 -1.85 -11.85 20.86
C HIS A 279 -3.14 -11.44 21.57
N GLN A 280 -4.19 -11.11 20.83
CA GLN A 280 -5.45 -10.63 21.37
C GLN A 280 -6.52 -11.71 21.27
N GLY A 281 -7.34 -11.82 22.32
CA GLY A 281 -8.50 -12.69 22.33
C GLY A 281 -9.03 -12.90 23.73
N ARG A 282 -9.58 -14.10 24.00
CA ARG A 282 -10.30 -14.39 25.25
C ARG A 282 -9.70 -15.56 26.00
N PHE A 283 -9.46 -15.39 27.30
CA PHE A 283 -9.02 -16.48 28.17
C PHE A 283 -10.23 -17.21 28.78
N LYS A 284 -10.54 -18.40 28.25
CA LYS A 284 -11.61 -19.28 28.73
C LYS A 284 -11.06 -20.25 29.76
N SER A 285 -11.41 -20.05 31.02
CA SER A 285 -10.79 -20.76 32.15
C SER A 285 -11.62 -20.63 33.43
N ASN A 286 -11.41 -21.53 34.39
CA ASN A 286 -11.89 -21.37 35.78
C ASN A 286 -10.81 -20.79 36.72
N ASN A 287 -9.60 -20.57 36.23
CA ASN A 287 -8.44 -20.08 36.97
C ASN A 287 -7.95 -18.75 36.38
N LYS A 288 -7.06 -18.06 37.10
CA LYS A 288 -6.42 -16.84 36.58
C LYS A 288 -5.20 -17.20 35.74
N LEU A 289 -4.92 -16.41 34.71
CA LEU A 289 -3.64 -16.43 33.97
C LEU A 289 -2.71 -15.38 34.58
N ALA A 290 -1.47 -15.73 34.85
CA ALA A 290 -0.48 -14.85 35.46
C ALA A 290 0.79 -14.71 34.62
N LEU A 291 1.57 -13.66 34.91
CA LEU A 291 2.91 -13.54 34.35
C LEU A 291 3.76 -14.76 34.68
N GLY A 292 4.43 -15.28 33.66
CA GLY A 292 5.34 -16.41 33.76
C GLY A 292 4.70 -17.78 33.60
N ASP A 293 3.39 -17.87 33.44
CA ASP A 293 2.72 -19.10 33.06
C ASP A 293 3.22 -19.62 31.72
N LYS A 294 3.38 -20.94 31.62
CA LYS A 294 3.73 -21.61 30.38
C LYS A 294 2.47 -22.10 29.69
N MET A 295 2.38 -21.82 28.39
CA MET A 295 1.28 -22.27 27.54
C MET A 295 1.82 -22.97 26.30
N VAL A 296 1.04 -23.90 25.77
CA VAL A 296 1.29 -24.56 24.49
C VAL A 296 0.50 -23.83 23.41
N LEU A 297 1.22 -23.16 22.53
CA LEU A 297 0.72 -22.41 21.37
C LEU A 297 0.39 -23.37 20.23
N LYS A 298 -0.84 -23.27 19.70
CA LYS A 298 -1.35 -24.06 18.58
C LYS A 298 -2.08 -23.17 17.59
N VAL A 299 -1.56 -23.10 16.36
CA VAL A 299 -2.18 -22.35 15.27
C VAL A 299 -3.40 -23.09 14.72
N ASP A 300 -4.39 -22.36 14.22
CA ASP A 300 -5.44 -22.93 13.37
C ASP A 300 -4.83 -23.29 12.01
N GLU A 301 -4.50 -24.56 11.84
CA GLU A 301 -3.81 -25.08 10.65
C GLU A 301 -4.62 -24.88 9.36
N MET A 302 -5.95 -25.00 9.43
CA MET A 302 -6.82 -24.79 8.26
C MET A 302 -6.81 -23.32 7.85
N SER A 303 -6.97 -22.41 8.81
CA SER A 303 -6.92 -20.98 8.54
C SER A 303 -5.56 -20.56 8.00
N ARG A 304 -4.46 -21.04 8.62
CA ARG A 304 -3.09 -20.78 8.18
C ARG A 304 -2.85 -21.25 6.74
N LEU A 305 -3.26 -22.48 6.42
CA LEU A 305 -3.07 -23.04 5.08
C LEU A 305 -3.86 -22.29 4.02
N SER A 306 -5.10 -21.89 4.32
CA SER A 306 -5.90 -21.05 3.41
C SER A 306 -5.30 -19.67 3.20
N ASN A 307 -4.77 -19.04 4.27
CA ASN A 307 -4.02 -17.79 4.16
C ASN A 307 -2.80 -17.95 3.25
N MET A 308 -1.98 -18.99 3.45
CA MET A 308 -0.80 -19.27 2.61
C MET A 308 -1.15 -19.48 1.14
N ARG A 309 -2.24 -20.21 0.84
CA ARG A 309 -2.73 -20.43 -0.53
C ARG A 309 -3.15 -19.11 -1.17
N ASN A 310 -3.94 -18.32 -0.46
CA ASN A 310 -4.43 -17.04 -0.97
C ASN A 310 -3.30 -16.03 -1.14
N HIS A 311 -2.30 -16.02 -0.25
CA HIS A 311 -1.12 -15.18 -0.39
C HIS A 311 -0.31 -15.56 -1.63
N THR A 312 -0.06 -16.86 -1.84
CA THR A 312 0.61 -17.36 -3.05
C THR A 312 -0.20 -17.02 -4.30
N ALA A 313 -1.53 -17.14 -4.25
CA ALA A 313 -2.40 -16.77 -5.36
C ALA A 313 -2.37 -15.27 -5.68
N THR A 314 -2.19 -14.40 -4.68
CA THR A 314 -1.95 -12.96 -4.90
C THR A 314 -0.69 -12.73 -5.73
N HIS A 315 0.42 -13.41 -5.40
CA HIS A 315 1.67 -13.34 -6.18
C HIS A 315 1.48 -13.81 -7.62
N LEU A 316 0.74 -14.91 -7.80
CA LEU A 316 0.43 -15.41 -9.14
C LEU A 316 -0.45 -14.44 -9.94
N LEU A 317 -1.48 -13.87 -9.31
CA LEU A 317 -2.39 -12.91 -9.93
C LEU A 317 -1.64 -11.65 -10.36
N ASN A 318 -0.79 -11.11 -9.49
CA ASN A 318 -0.02 -9.90 -9.80
C ASN A 318 0.96 -10.13 -10.97
N ALA A 319 1.67 -11.26 -10.97
CA ALA A 319 2.59 -11.60 -12.06
C ALA A 319 1.86 -11.85 -13.38
N ALA A 320 0.74 -12.58 -13.38
CA ALA A 320 -0.09 -12.80 -14.57
C ALA A 320 -0.64 -11.47 -15.13
N LEU A 321 -1.05 -10.55 -14.24
CA LEU A 321 -1.50 -9.21 -14.63
C LEU A 321 -0.39 -8.40 -15.32
N LYS A 322 0.83 -8.41 -14.76
CA LYS A 322 1.99 -7.73 -15.37
C LYS A 322 2.37 -8.29 -16.74
N ILE A 323 2.23 -9.61 -16.92
CA ILE A 323 2.47 -10.26 -18.23
C ILE A 323 1.41 -9.82 -19.26
N LEU A 324 0.14 -9.76 -18.85
CA LEU A 324 -0.97 -9.41 -19.75
C LEU A 324 -1.04 -7.90 -20.04
N LYS A 325 -0.72 -7.07 -19.06
CA LYS A 325 -0.75 -5.60 -19.12
C LYS A 325 0.61 -5.07 -18.69
N ALA A 326 1.36 -4.50 -19.64
CA ALA A 326 2.73 -4.07 -19.38
C ALA A 326 2.83 -2.91 -18.36
N ALA A 327 1.79 -2.12 -18.17
CA ALA A 327 1.76 -1.03 -17.18
C ALA A 327 0.66 -1.25 -16.12
N THR A 328 1.06 -1.86 -15.01
CA THR A 328 0.20 -2.07 -13.84
C THR A 328 0.90 -1.64 -12.56
N CYS A 329 0.12 -1.26 -11.54
CA CYS A 329 0.65 -0.97 -10.22
C CYS A 329 -0.19 -1.56 -9.09
N GLN A 330 0.46 -2.25 -8.17
CA GLN A 330 -0.22 -2.74 -6.98
C GLN A 330 -0.43 -1.59 -6.00
N LYS A 331 -1.69 -1.29 -5.71
CA LYS A 331 -2.10 -0.27 -4.74
C LYS A 331 -2.27 -0.85 -3.35
N SER A 332 -2.91 -2.02 -3.27
CA SER A 332 -3.20 -2.69 -2.01
C SER A 332 -3.36 -4.19 -2.20
N SER A 333 -3.15 -4.96 -1.12
CA SER A 333 -3.53 -6.36 -1.07
C SER A 333 -4.13 -6.69 0.29
N LYS A 334 -5.18 -7.51 0.28
CA LYS A 334 -5.79 -8.06 1.49
C LYS A 334 -6.04 -9.56 1.33
N VAL A 335 -5.43 -10.35 2.19
CA VAL A 335 -5.47 -11.81 2.17
C VAL A 335 -6.02 -12.32 3.49
N ASN A 336 -7.04 -13.18 3.41
CA ASN A 336 -7.54 -13.96 4.54
C ASN A 336 -7.91 -15.38 4.13
N SER A 337 -8.37 -16.20 5.07
CA SER A 337 -8.61 -17.63 4.84
C SER A 337 -9.81 -17.92 3.95
N LYS A 338 -10.62 -16.91 3.61
CA LYS A 338 -11.79 -17.04 2.73
C LYS A 338 -11.57 -16.44 1.34
N TYR A 339 -10.85 -15.33 1.24
CA TYR A 339 -10.62 -14.64 -0.02
C TYR A 339 -9.30 -13.87 -0.05
N LEU A 340 -8.86 -13.53 -1.26
CA LEU A 340 -7.86 -12.51 -1.53
C LEU A 340 -8.51 -11.33 -2.28
N ASN A 341 -8.04 -10.12 -2.02
CA ASN A 341 -8.31 -8.94 -2.82
C ASN A 341 -6.97 -8.30 -3.22
N LEU A 342 -6.85 -7.89 -4.48
CA LEU A 342 -5.68 -7.21 -5.01
C LEU A 342 -6.17 -5.98 -5.78
N ASP A 343 -5.84 -4.80 -5.29
CA ASP A 343 -6.21 -3.55 -5.94
C ASP A 343 -5.05 -3.10 -6.84
N VAL A 344 -5.33 -2.95 -8.14
CA VAL A 344 -4.30 -2.66 -9.15
C VAL A 344 -4.72 -1.44 -10.00
N GLY A 345 -3.82 -0.48 -10.17
CA GLY A 345 -3.94 0.55 -11.21
C GLY A 345 -3.48 0.01 -12.55
N ILE A 346 -4.25 0.24 -13.61
CA ILE A 346 -3.95 -0.21 -14.97
C ILE A 346 -3.86 1.00 -15.89
N PHE A 347 -2.69 1.22 -16.47
CA PHE A 347 -2.45 2.33 -17.40
C PHE A 347 -2.72 1.83 -18.82
N GLY A 348 -3.89 2.20 -19.35
CA GLY A 348 -4.32 1.80 -20.69
C GLY A 348 -5.73 1.22 -20.72
N SER A 349 -5.93 0.21 -21.56
CA SER A 349 -7.25 -0.41 -21.74
C SER A 349 -7.68 -1.16 -20.47
N LYS A 350 -8.92 -0.90 -20.04
CA LYS A 350 -9.55 -1.63 -18.95
C LYS A 350 -9.56 -3.13 -19.24
N LEU A 351 -9.54 -3.94 -18.18
CA LEU A 351 -9.66 -5.39 -18.30
C LEU A 351 -10.99 -5.76 -18.95
N THR A 352 -10.90 -6.56 -20.01
CA THR A 352 -12.06 -7.17 -20.65
C THR A 352 -12.37 -8.53 -20.02
N MET A 353 -13.56 -9.09 -20.30
CA MET A 353 -13.85 -10.48 -19.90
C MET A 353 -12.90 -11.50 -20.51
N ASN A 354 -12.35 -11.21 -21.70
CA ASN A 354 -11.34 -12.07 -22.32
C ASN A 354 -10.00 -11.99 -21.56
N ASP A 355 -9.60 -10.79 -21.14
CA ASP A 355 -8.41 -10.60 -20.31
C ASP A 355 -8.51 -11.40 -19.00
N LEU A 356 -9.67 -11.37 -18.34
CA LEU A 356 -9.90 -12.14 -17.12
C LEU A 356 -9.77 -13.64 -17.32
N ARG A 357 -10.24 -14.18 -18.45
CA ARG A 357 -10.06 -15.60 -18.80
C ARG A 357 -8.61 -15.96 -19.02
N LEU A 358 -7.86 -15.12 -19.74
CA LEU A 358 -6.43 -15.33 -19.97
C LEU A 358 -5.63 -15.33 -18.66
N LEU A 359 -5.99 -14.44 -17.72
CA LEU A 359 -5.39 -14.43 -16.38
C LEU A 359 -5.68 -15.73 -15.62
N GLU A 360 -6.94 -16.16 -15.59
CA GLU A 360 -7.35 -17.39 -14.91
C GLU A 360 -6.66 -18.62 -15.52
N ASP A 361 -6.60 -18.71 -16.85
CA ASP A 361 -5.93 -19.80 -17.57
C ASP A 361 -4.43 -19.85 -17.25
N GLU A 362 -3.74 -18.70 -17.23
CA GLU A 362 -2.31 -18.63 -16.93
C GLU A 362 -2.01 -19.03 -15.48
N ILE A 363 -2.80 -18.54 -14.52
CA ILE A 363 -2.65 -18.92 -13.10
C ILE A 363 -2.89 -20.42 -12.92
N ASN A 364 -3.95 -20.96 -13.53
CA ASN A 364 -4.25 -22.40 -13.46
C ASN A 364 -3.15 -23.24 -14.12
N ARG A 365 -2.56 -22.77 -15.22
CA ARG A 365 -1.41 -23.41 -15.87
C ARG A 365 -0.20 -23.48 -14.92
N VAL A 366 0.13 -22.39 -14.24
CA VAL A 366 1.23 -22.32 -13.25
C VAL A 366 0.96 -23.25 -12.07
N ILE A 367 -0.26 -23.26 -11.52
CA ILE A 367 -0.66 -24.16 -10.43
C ILE A 367 -0.52 -25.63 -10.88
N LYS A 368 -1.00 -25.96 -12.07
CA LYS A 368 -0.93 -27.33 -12.63
C LYS A 368 0.51 -27.78 -12.90
N ALA A 369 1.38 -26.85 -13.31
CA ALA A 369 2.81 -27.13 -13.50
C ALA A 369 3.53 -27.42 -12.17
N GLY A 370 2.94 -27.01 -11.03
CA GLY A 370 3.50 -27.26 -9.71
C GLY A 370 4.86 -26.58 -9.51
N LEU A 371 5.00 -25.35 -10.01
CA LEU A 371 6.24 -24.58 -9.89
C LEU A 371 6.64 -24.41 -8.42
N ASP A 372 7.95 -24.49 -8.16
CA ASP A 372 8.49 -24.34 -6.81
C ASP A 372 8.40 -22.87 -6.36
N VAL A 373 7.96 -22.70 -5.11
CA VAL A 373 8.05 -21.42 -4.40
C VAL A 373 9.39 -21.39 -3.67
N LYS A 374 10.31 -20.53 -4.12
CA LYS A 374 11.63 -20.34 -3.52
C LYS A 374 11.61 -19.13 -2.61
N ILE A 375 12.31 -19.24 -1.48
CA ILE A 375 12.46 -18.15 -0.52
C ILE A 375 13.95 -17.97 -0.30
N SER A 376 14.44 -16.75 -0.52
CA SER A 376 15.82 -16.36 -0.24
C SER A 376 15.83 -15.10 0.62
N GLU A 377 16.94 -14.89 1.32
CA GLU A 377 17.21 -13.66 2.05
C GLU A 377 18.28 -12.90 1.27
N ILE A 378 17.99 -11.64 0.94
CA ILE A 378 18.86 -10.78 0.14
C ILE A 378 19.11 -9.45 0.88
N ASP A 379 20.11 -8.72 0.44
CA ASP A 379 20.36 -7.34 0.86
C ASP A 379 19.83 -6.30 -0.15
N SER A 380 19.91 -5.03 0.22
CA SER A 380 19.41 -3.92 -0.60
C SER A 380 20.20 -3.74 -1.90
N GLN A 381 21.47 -4.13 -1.96
CA GLN A 381 22.26 -4.06 -3.20
C GLN A 381 21.85 -5.16 -4.16
N GLU A 382 21.71 -6.39 -3.66
CA GLU A 382 21.18 -7.52 -4.44
C GLU A 382 19.78 -7.22 -4.97
N LEU A 383 18.92 -6.61 -4.15
CA LEU A 383 17.58 -6.21 -4.56
C LEU A 383 17.60 -5.26 -5.77
N LEU A 384 18.50 -4.27 -5.78
CA LEU A 384 18.64 -3.31 -6.89
C LEU A 384 19.16 -3.97 -8.18
N MET A 385 19.83 -5.12 -8.08
CA MET A 385 20.35 -5.87 -9.23
C MET A 385 19.32 -6.84 -9.82
N LEU A 386 18.21 -7.09 -9.12
CA LEU A 386 17.17 -8.01 -9.55
C LEU A 386 16.10 -7.31 -10.38
N ASP A 387 15.78 -7.93 -11.53
CA ASP A 387 14.69 -7.49 -12.38
C ASP A 387 13.34 -8.03 -11.91
N ASN A 388 12.27 -7.29 -12.26
CA ASN A 388 10.87 -7.69 -12.10
C ASN A 388 10.42 -7.95 -10.65
N VAL A 389 11.15 -7.40 -9.67
CA VAL A 389 10.73 -7.47 -8.26
C VAL A 389 9.53 -6.57 -8.03
N THR A 390 8.50 -7.12 -7.38
CA THR A 390 7.35 -6.35 -6.95
C THR A 390 7.67 -5.66 -5.63
N LEU A 391 7.97 -4.35 -5.70
CA LEU A 391 8.05 -3.49 -4.53
C LEU A 391 6.67 -2.87 -4.24
N ILE A 392 6.33 -2.75 -2.97
CA ILE A 392 5.09 -2.07 -2.53
C ILE A 392 5.39 -0.58 -2.39
N PRO A 393 4.69 0.30 -3.11
CA PRO A 393 4.91 1.74 -3.01
C PRO A 393 4.76 2.24 -1.56
N GLY A 394 5.76 2.99 -1.10
CA GLY A 394 5.78 3.58 0.25
C GLY A 394 6.26 2.67 1.37
N GLU A 395 6.57 1.39 1.09
CA GLU A 395 7.27 0.54 2.05
C GLU A 395 8.77 0.87 2.08
N ILE A 396 9.37 0.77 3.27
CA ILE A 396 10.81 0.89 3.47
C ILE A 396 11.35 -0.51 3.74
N TYR A 397 12.21 -0.99 2.84
CA TYR A 397 12.89 -2.27 3.00
C TYR A 397 14.19 -2.06 3.80
N PRO A 398 14.52 -2.96 4.74
CA PRO A 398 15.77 -2.87 5.50
C PRO A 398 16.99 -3.16 4.61
N ASP A 399 18.17 -2.69 5.02
CA ASP A 399 19.41 -2.91 4.27
C ASP A 399 19.77 -4.40 4.10
N THR A 400 19.43 -5.23 5.09
CA THR A 400 19.69 -6.68 5.10
C THR A 400 18.46 -7.43 5.59
N GLY A 401 18.34 -8.70 5.21
CA GLY A 401 17.27 -9.55 5.72
C GLY A 401 15.96 -9.45 4.94
N ILE A 402 16.03 -8.94 3.71
CA ILE A 402 14.88 -8.84 2.82
C ILE A 402 14.53 -10.25 2.35
N ARG A 403 13.32 -10.70 2.63
CA ARG A 403 12.87 -12.04 2.20
C ARG A 403 12.23 -11.93 0.82
N LEU A 404 12.94 -12.44 -0.19
CA LEU A 404 12.45 -12.56 -1.56
C LEU A 404 11.62 -13.84 -1.71
N VAL A 405 10.47 -13.74 -2.36
CA VAL A 405 9.60 -14.88 -2.67
C VAL A 405 9.51 -15.01 -4.18
N ASP A 406 10.03 -16.12 -4.70
CA ASP A 406 10.15 -16.37 -6.14
C ASP A 406 9.30 -17.55 -6.58
N ILE A 407 8.54 -17.37 -7.66
CA ILE A 407 7.86 -18.44 -8.39
C ILE A 407 8.25 -18.30 -9.86
N ALA A 408 9.23 -19.12 -10.28
CA ALA A 408 9.83 -19.03 -11.61
C ALA A 408 9.57 -20.29 -12.44
N GLY A 409 9.16 -20.08 -13.69
CA GLY A 409 9.02 -21.10 -14.73
C GLY A 409 9.55 -20.58 -16.07
N SER A 410 9.40 -21.37 -17.13
CA SER A 410 9.97 -21.03 -18.45
C SER A 410 9.37 -19.75 -19.08
N SER A 411 8.12 -19.42 -18.76
CA SER A 411 7.38 -18.29 -19.34
C SER A 411 6.66 -17.45 -18.28
N PHE A 412 6.97 -17.68 -17.00
CA PHE A 412 6.28 -17.05 -15.89
C PHE A 412 7.29 -16.72 -14.80
N LEU A 413 7.26 -15.48 -14.32
CA LEU A 413 8.08 -15.03 -13.21
C LEU A 413 7.21 -14.20 -12.28
N SER A 414 7.07 -14.66 -11.04
CA SER A 414 6.55 -13.87 -9.94
C SER A 414 7.68 -13.66 -8.95
N ARG A 415 7.97 -12.39 -8.65
CA ARG A 415 9.06 -11.93 -7.80
C ARG A 415 8.67 -10.63 -7.12
#